data_AF-A0A177CLS0-F1
#
_entry.id   AF-A0A177CLS0-F1
#
_cell.length_a   1.000
_cell.length_b   1.000
_cell.length_c   1.000
_cell.angle_alpha   90.00
_cell.angle_beta   90.00
_cell.angle_gamma   90.00
#
_symmetry.space_group_name_H-M   'P 1'
#
loop_
_entity.id
_entity.type
_entity.pdbx_description
1 polymer ?
#
loop_
_entity_poly.entity_id
_entity_poly.type
_entity_poly.pdbx_seq_one_letter_code
_entity_poly.pdbx_strand_id
1 'polypeptide(L)'
;FEIFYDWLYTRTIYTPTEEGRIPLTFDSIIFAYVFGDAHQSPEFCNAAINALIQKCDQDDVLPLYQLNYAYENTLHDNLLRKYLTHDAVACYNFEVFQVDADSYPREFMMEVILASRELECAPRCMASGENWARLLQKRTCDYHDHSNV
;
A
#
# COMPACT_ATOMS: atom_id res chain seq x y z
N PHE A 1 16.96 5.52 -5.24
CA PHE A 1 17.95 4.93 -6.18
C PHE A 1 18.64 3.73 -5.56
N GLU A 2 19.23 3.84 -4.36
CA GLU A 2 19.91 2.72 -3.67
C GLU A 2 19.02 1.46 -3.52
N ILE A 3 17.79 1.61 -3.03
CA ILE A 3 16.80 0.51 -2.91
C ILE A 3 16.60 -0.27 -4.22
N PHE A 4 16.52 0.45 -5.35
CA PHE A 4 16.36 -0.17 -6.66
C PHE A 4 17.63 -0.90 -7.12
N TYR A 5 18.79 -0.29 -6.87
CA TYR A 5 20.08 -0.89 -7.16
C TYR A 5 20.25 -2.20 -6.37
N ASP A 6 20.01 -2.18 -5.06
CA ASP A 6 20.10 -3.36 -4.21
C ASP A 6 19.16 -4.46 -4.69
N TRP A 7 17.89 -4.10 -4.96
CA TRP A 7 16.91 -5.04 -5.50
C TRP A 7 17.34 -5.67 -6.83
N LEU A 8 18.01 -4.93 -7.71
CA LEU A 8 18.46 -5.49 -9.00
C LEU A 8 19.40 -6.69 -8.81
N TYR A 9 20.21 -6.67 -7.75
CA TYR A 9 21.18 -7.73 -7.43
C TYR A 9 20.63 -8.80 -6.49
N THR A 10 19.81 -8.42 -5.50
CA THR A 10 19.33 -9.34 -4.46
C THR A 10 17.92 -9.86 -4.71
N ARG A 11 17.16 -9.19 -5.58
CA ARG A 11 15.71 -9.35 -5.77
C ARG A 11 14.90 -9.09 -4.49
N THR A 12 15.47 -8.38 -3.53
CA THR A 12 14.81 -7.91 -2.30
C THR A 12 15.04 -6.41 -2.13
N ILE A 13 14.01 -5.66 -1.71
CA ILE A 13 14.15 -4.19 -1.57
C ILE A 13 14.70 -3.78 -0.19
N TYR A 14 14.80 -4.72 0.76
CA TYR A 14 15.38 -4.53 2.08
C TYR A 14 15.95 -5.86 2.61
N THR A 15 16.79 -5.75 3.63
CA THR A 15 17.20 -6.86 4.49
C THR A 15 16.44 -6.73 5.81
N PRO A 16 15.69 -7.76 6.26
CA PRO A 16 14.97 -7.69 7.53
C PRO A 16 15.91 -7.43 8.71
N THR A 17 15.43 -6.77 9.77
CA THR A 17 16.17 -6.68 11.04
C THR A 17 16.27 -8.06 11.70
N GLU A 18 17.06 -8.19 12.77
CA GLU A 18 17.16 -9.44 13.54
C GLU A 18 15.78 -9.92 14.05
N GLU A 19 14.87 -8.99 14.32
CA GLU A 19 13.48 -9.25 14.73
C GLU A 19 12.52 -9.47 13.55
N GLY A 20 13.02 -9.53 12.31
CA GLY A 20 12.20 -9.69 11.11
C GLY A 20 11.41 -8.44 10.71
N ARG A 21 11.76 -7.26 11.22
CA ARG A 21 11.07 -6.01 10.88
C ARG A 21 11.54 -5.42 9.55
N ILE A 22 10.64 -4.70 8.88
CA ILE A 22 10.98 -3.84 7.75
C ILE A 22 11.77 -2.61 8.27
N PRO A 23 13.03 -2.41 7.86
CA PRO A 23 13.81 -1.24 8.28
C PRO A 23 13.46 0.03 7.49
N LEU A 24 12.70 -0.08 6.40
CA LEU A 24 12.31 1.03 5.54
C LEU A 24 11.16 1.84 6.15
N THR A 25 11.18 3.16 5.91
CA THR A 25 10.05 4.05 6.18
C THR A 25 8.95 3.89 5.13
N PHE A 26 7.72 4.31 5.45
CA PHE A 26 6.63 4.37 4.47
C PHE A 26 6.99 5.22 3.24
N ASP A 27 7.67 6.37 3.44
CA ASP A 27 8.17 7.20 2.35
C ASP A 27 9.07 6.41 1.41
N SER A 28 10.06 5.69 1.96
CA SER A 28 11.02 4.91 1.17
C SER A 28 10.32 3.84 0.33
N ILE A 29 9.32 3.16 0.88
CA ILE A 29 8.60 2.08 0.20
C ILE A 29 7.70 2.66 -0.91
N ILE A 30 6.95 3.72 -0.62
CA ILE A 30 6.06 4.36 -1.61
C ILE A 30 6.88 5.02 -2.73
N PHE A 31 8.01 5.65 -2.40
CA PHE A 31 8.93 6.20 -3.39
C PHE A 31 9.54 5.11 -4.27
N ALA A 32 9.89 3.96 -3.69
CA ALA A 32 10.35 2.80 -4.44
C ALA A 32 9.28 2.29 -5.41
N TYR A 33 8.03 2.16 -4.95
CA TYR A 33 6.92 1.77 -5.82
C TYR A 33 6.74 2.75 -6.99
N VAL A 34 6.61 4.05 -6.71
CA VAL A 34 6.44 5.10 -7.73
C VAL A 34 7.60 5.11 -8.71
N PHE A 35 8.83 4.93 -8.23
CA PHE A 35 10.00 4.79 -9.07
C PHE A 35 9.88 3.58 -10.01
N GLY A 36 9.46 2.42 -9.49
CA GLY A 36 9.23 1.22 -10.29
C GLY A 36 8.17 1.40 -11.36
N ASP A 37 7.04 2.04 -11.01
CA ASP A 37 5.93 2.33 -11.91
C ASP A 37 6.39 3.22 -13.08
N ALA A 38 7.10 4.31 -12.75
CA ALA A 38 7.64 5.23 -13.74
C ALA A 38 8.67 4.59 -14.70
N HIS A 39 9.35 3.52 -14.27
CA HIS A 39 10.33 2.78 -15.07
C HIS A 39 9.78 1.47 -15.63
N GLN A 40 8.48 1.23 -15.54
CA GLN A 40 7.83 0.02 -16.04
C GLN A 40 8.50 -1.26 -15.52
N SER A 41 8.73 -1.31 -14.19
CA SER A 41 9.29 -2.49 -13.51
C SER A 41 8.25 -3.15 -12.60
N PRO A 42 7.34 -3.99 -13.16
CA PRO A 42 6.31 -4.70 -12.41
C PRO A 42 6.85 -5.51 -11.23
N GLU A 43 7.96 -6.23 -11.43
CA GLU A 43 8.57 -7.06 -10.38
C GLU A 43 9.03 -6.22 -9.17
N PHE A 44 9.55 -5.01 -9.42
CA PHE A 44 9.97 -4.09 -8.37
C PHE A 44 8.76 -3.48 -7.66
N CYS A 45 7.71 -3.12 -8.41
CA CYS A 45 6.44 -2.65 -7.85
C CYS A 45 5.82 -3.71 -6.93
N ASN A 46 5.78 -4.97 -7.37
CA ASN A 46 5.25 -6.09 -6.58
C ASN A 46 6.08 -6.28 -5.29
N ALA A 47 7.41 -6.16 -5.37
CA ALA A 47 8.26 -6.23 -4.19
C ALA A 47 8.02 -5.06 -3.22
N ALA A 48 7.82 -3.83 -3.73
CA ALA A 48 7.45 -2.66 -2.94
C ALA A 48 6.08 -2.81 -2.26
N ILE A 49 5.08 -3.34 -2.97
CA ILE A 49 3.76 -3.63 -2.38
C ILE A 49 3.86 -4.67 -1.27
N ASN A 50 4.62 -5.75 -1.45
CA ASN A 50 4.81 -6.75 -0.41
C ASN A 50 5.45 -6.14 0.85
N ALA A 51 6.46 -5.28 0.67
CA ALA A 51 7.08 -4.58 1.79
C ALA A 51 6.11 -3.61 2.46
N LEU A 52 5.27 -2.92 1.69
CA LEU A 52 4.27 -1.99 2.22
C LEU A 52 3.22 -2.73 3.05
N ILE A 53 2.68 -3.83 2.53
CA ILE A 53 1.74 -4.70 3.24
C ILE A 53 2.32 -5.15 4.57
N GLN A 54 3.55 -5.69 4.53
CA GLN A 54 4.22 -6.14 5.75
C GLN A 54 4.48 -4.99 6.72
N LYS A 55 4.83 -3.79 6.23
CA LYS A 55 5.06 -2.62 7.08
C LYS A 55 3.77 -2.14 7.77
N CYS A 56 2.66 -2.08 7.02
CA CYS A 56 1.35 -1.75 7.57
C CYS A 56 0.91 -2.75 8.64
N ASP A 57 1.09 -4.05 8.39
CA ASP A 57 0.80 -5.11 9.37
C ASP A 57 1.68 -5.02 10.63
N GLN A 58 2.98 -4.74 10.47
CA GLN A 58 3.93 -4.66 11.58
C GLN A 58 3.77 -3.42 12.47
N ASP A 59 3.28 -2.32 11.91
CA ASP A 59 3.11 -1.05 12.61
C ASP A 59 1.64 -0.78 12.98
N ASP A 60 0.70 -1.58 12.47
CA ASP A 60 -0.76 -1.38 12.57
C ASP A 60 -1.18 0.03 12.08
N VAL A 61 -0.55 0.50 11.00
CA VAL A 61 -0.69 1.86 10.47
C VAL A 61 -0.75 1.92 8.94
N LEU A 62 -1.70 2.69 8.42
CA LEU A 62 -1.79 3.14 7.02
C LEU A 62 -0.95 4.41 6.81
N PRO A 63 -0.20 4.51 5.69
CA PRO A 63 0.67 5.65 5.38
C PRO A 63 -0.12 6.89 4.90
N LEU A 64 -0.94 7.46 5.79
CA LEU A 64 -1.81 8.59 5.51
C LEU A 64 -1.07 9.82 4.97
N TYR A 65 0.13 10.10 5.51
CA TYR A 65 0.95 11.24 5.10
C TYR A 65 1.49 11.12 3.68
N GLN A 66 1.61 9.89 3.16
CA GLN A 66 2.15 9.62 1.84
C GLN A 66 1.07 9.55 0.75
N LEU A 67 -0.22 9.68 1.12
CA LEU A 67 -1.33 9.61 0.16
C LEU A 67 -1.21 10.67 -0.94
N ASN A 68 -0.92 11.93 -0.60
CA ASN A 68 -0.77 12.99 -1.60
C ASN A 68 0.32 12.64 -2.62
N TYR A 69 1.50 12.24 -2.14
CA TYR A 69 2.58 11.84 -3.04
C TYR A 69 2.18 10.66 -3.94
N ALA A 70 1.57 9.61 -3.38
CA ALA A 70 1.11 8.47 -4.16
C ALA A 70 0.10 8.88 -5.24
N TYR A 71 -0.86 9.75 -4.91
CA TYR A 71 -1.90 10.21 -5.83
C TYR A 71 -1.43 11.27 -6.84
N GLU A 72 -0.36 12.00 -6.55
CA GLU A 72 0.25 12.93 -7.52
C GLU A 72 1.13 12.21 -8.54
N ASN A 73 1.68 11.03 -8.19
CA ASN A 73 2.72 10.35 -8.97
C ASN A 73 2.30 8.99 -9.55
N THR A 74 1.03 8.63 -9.47
CA THR A 74 0.50 7.39 -10.09
C THR A 74 -0.75 7.69 -10.90
N LEU A 75 -1.21 6.76 -11.75
CA LEU A 75 -2.48 6.88 -12.47
C LEU A 75 -3.67 6.38 -11.62
N HIS A 76 -4.91 6.71 -12.04
CA HIS A 76 -6.13 6.36 -11.30
C HIS A 76 -6.28 4.85 -11.05
N ASP A 77 -5.96 4.01 -12.03
CA ASP A 77 -6.09 2.54 -11.92
C ASP A 77 -4.83 1.87 -11.34
N ASN A 78 -3.96 2.64 -10.67
CA ASN A 78 -2.71 2.11 -10.15
C ASN A 78 -2.93 1.18 -8.93
N LEU A 79 -2.23 0.04 -8.92
CA LEU A 79 -2.39 -0.99 -7.89
C LEU A 79 -2.01 -0.51 -6.48
N LEU A 80 -1.10 0.47 -6.35
CA LEU A 80 -0.80 1.11 -5.06
C LEU A 80 -2.02 1.84 -4.49
N ARG A 81 -2.74 2.61 -5.32
CA ARG A 81 -3.95 3.32 -4.88
C ARG A 81 -5.04 2.35 -4.46
N LYS A 82 -5.23 1.28 -5.24
CA LYS A 82 -6.16 0.19 -4.92
C LYS A 82 -5.82 -0.46 -3.57
N TYR A 83 -4.56 -0.76 -3.32
CA TYR A 83 -4.13 -1.29 -2.02
C TYR A 83 -4.43 -0.30 -0.88
N LEU A 84 -4.01 0.96 -1.00
CA LEU A 84 -4.17 1.97 0.05
C LEU A 84 -5.65 2.21 0.42
N THR A 85 -6.54 2.20 -0.58
CA THR A 85 -7.98 2.38 -0.37
C THR A 85 -8.62 1.15 0.26
N HIS A 86 -8.24 -0.06 -0.18
CA HIS A 86 -8.69 -1.30 0.44
C HIS A 86 -8.24 -1.42 1.91
N ASP A 87 -6.98 -1.09 2.20
CA ASP A 87 -6.43 -1.10 3.55
C ASP A 87 -7.12 -0.05 4.45
N ALA A 88 -7.39 1.15 3.93
CA ALA A 88 -8.17 2.16 4.64
C ALA A 88 -9.58 1.69 5.02
N VAL A 89 -10.29 1.04 4.09
CA VAL A 89 -11.62 0.47 4.36
C VAL A 89 -11.55 -0.63 5.41
N ALA A 90 -10.54 -1.50 5.31
CA ALA A 90 -10.37 -2.64 6.20
C ALA A 90 -10.09 -2.21 7.65
N CYS A 91 -9.18 -1.26 7.83
CA CYS A 91 -8.52 -1.02 9.10
C CYS A 91 -9.00 0.26 9.82
N TYR A 92 -9.51 1.26 9.11
CA TYR A 92 -9.71 2.60 9.68
C TYR A 92 -11.17 2.99 9.89
N ASN A 93 -11.43 3.69 11.01
CA ASN A 93 -12.66 4.47 11.17
C ASN A 93 -12.55 5.75 10.35
N PHE A 94 -13.60 6.12 9.64
CA PHE A 94 -13.58 7.35 8.83
C PHE A 94 -13.58 8.63 9.67
N GLU A 95 -13.73 8.53 10.98
CA GLU A 95 -13.55 9.65 11.91
C GLU A 95 -12.15 10.26 11.80
N VAL A 96 -11.11 9.46 11.49
CA VAL A 96 -9.75 9.98 11.28
C VAL A 96 -9.71 10.99 10.13
N PHE A 97 -10.50 10.75 9.08
CA PHE A 97 -10.57 11.64 7.91
C PHE A 97 -11.35 12.92 8.19
N GLN A 98 -12.14 13.00 9.26
CA GLN A 98 -12.89 14.21 9.60
C GLN A 98 -12.03 15.27 10.28
N VAL A 99 -10.95 14.85 10.94
CA VAL A 99 -10.06 15.77 11.68
C VAL A 99 -9.32 16.72 10.73
N ASP A 100 -8.99 16.23 9.53
CA ASP A 100 -8.20 16.96 8.54
C ASP A 100 -8.60 16.58 7.11
N ALA A 101 -9.89 16.68 6.78
CA ALA A 101 -10.42 16.23 5.50
C ALA A 101 -9.73 16.86 4.27
N ASP A 102 -9.28 18.11 4.42
CA ASP A 102 -8.66 18.88 3.35
C ASP A 102 -7.20 18.47 3.07
N SER A 103 -6.57 17.68 3.94
CA SER A 103 -5.19 17.21 3.72
C SER A 103 -5.10 15.91 2.93
N TYR A 104 -6.24 15.27 2.62
CA TYR A 104 -6.29 14.03 1.85
C TYR A 104 -6.65 14.28 0.38
N PRO A 105 -6.12 13.48 -0.56
CA PRO A 105 -6.55 13.55 -1.96
C PRO A 105 -8.05 13.33 -2.08
N ARG A 106 -8.74 14.19 -2.83
CA ARG A 106 -10.19 14.04 -3.06
C ARG A 106 -10.51 12.71 -3.75
N GLU A 107 -9.64 12.29 -4.67
CA GLU A 107 -9.69 11.02 -5.36
C GLU A 107 -9.64 9.85 -4.38
N PHE A 108 -8.74 9.90 -3.39
CA PHE A 108 -8.64 8.87 -2.36
C PHE A 108 -9.96 8.69 -1.60
N MET A 109 -10.59 9.79 -1.17
CA MET A 109 -11.86 9.72 -0.45
C MET A 109 -12.99 9.12 -1.30
N MET A 110 -13.01 9.41 -2.61
CA MET A 110 -13.98 8.80 -3.53
C MET A 110 -13.70 7.31 -3.75
N GLU A 111 -12.43 6.95 -3.96
CA GLU A 111 -12.01 5.56 -4.16
C GLU A 111 -12.25 4.71 -2.91
N VAL A 112 -12.12 5.27 -1.71
CA VAL A 112 -12.47 4.61 -0.44
C VAL A 112 -13.97 4.26 -0.37
N ILE A 113 -14.86 5.13 -0.84
CA ILE A 113 -16.31 4.85 -0.89
C ILE A 113 -16.61 3.74 -1.90
N LEU A 114 -15.93 3.75 -3.06
CA LEU A 114 -16.07 2.72 -4.08
C LEU A 114 -15.54 1.37 -3.60
N ALA A 115 -14.37 1.35 -2.95
CA ALA A 115 -13.76 0.18 -2.34
C ALA A 115 -14.65 -0.42 -1.25
N SER A 116 -15.30 0.41 -0.41
CA SER A 116 -16.27 -0.06 0.59
C SER A 116 -17.42 -0.86 -0.05
N ARG A 117 -17.88 -0.41 -1.23
CA ARG A 117 -18.91 -1.12 -1.99
C ARG A 117 -18.38 -2.41 -2.62
N GLU A 118 -17.18 -2.39 -3.20
CA GLU A 118 -16.54 -3.58 -3.77
C GLU A 118 -16.33 -4.67 -2.72
N LEU A 119 -15.88 -4.27 -1.53
CA LEU A 119 -15.59 -5.17 -0.41
C LEU A 119 -16.85 -5.59 0.36
N GLU A 120 -18.03 -5.07 0.01
CA GLU A 120 -19.30 -5.28 0.70
C GLU A 120 -19.18 -5.03 2.22
N CYS A 121 -18.42 -4.00 2.59
CA CYS A 121 -17.89 -3.78 3.93
C CYS A 121 -18.01 -2.32 4.34
N ALA A 122 -18.47 -2.06 5.56
CA ALA A 122 -18.37 -0.74 6.17
C ALA A 122 -16.91 -0.49 6.62
N PRO A 123 -16.48 0.77 6.74
CA PRO A 123 -15.15 1.07 7.25
C PRO A 123 -14.91 0.42 8.61
N ARG A 124 -13.69 -0.09 8.83
CA ARG A 124 -13.30 -0.82 10.04
C ARG A 124 -14.02 -2.16 10.23
N CYS A 125 -14.79 -2.64 9.24
CA CYS A 125 -15.52 -3.91 9.41
C CYS A 125 -14.60 -5.13 9.56
N MET A 126 -13.32 -5.00 9.16
CA MET A 126 -12.33 -6.07 9.19
C MET A 126 -11.25 -5.89 10.27
N ALA A 127 -11.48 -4.99 11.23
CA ALA A 127 -10.49 -4.50 12.18
C ALA A 127 -9.98 -5.48 13.25
N SER A 128 -10.43 -6.73 13.26
CA SER A 128 -9.60 -7.77 13.90
C SER A 128 -8.46 -8.05 12.93
N GLY A 129 -7.24 -7.58 13.21
CA GLY A 129 -6.08 -7.71 12.32
C GLY A 129 -5.89 -9.12 11.73
N GLU A 130 -6.29 -10.18 12.46
CA GLU A 130 -6.31 -11.56 11.97
C GLU A 130 -7.18 -11.79 10.71
N ASN A 131 -8.30 -11.09 10.58
CA ASN A 131 -9.18 -11.20 9.41
C ASN A 131 -8.60 -10.49 8.20
N TRP A 132 -8.06 -9.28 8.38
CA TRP A 132 -7.47 -8.53 7.27
C TRP A 132 -6.16 -9.14 6.79
N ALA A 133 -5.24 -9.53 7.69
CA ALA A 133 -4.00 -10.20 7.31
C ALA A 133 -4.26 -11.50 6.53
N ARG A 134 -5.26 -12.29 6.96
CA ARG A 134 -5.66 -13.51 6.27
C ARG A 134 -6.33 -13.26 4.92
N LEU A 135 -7.06 -12.16 4.78
CA LEU A 135 -7.63 -11.72 3.50
C LEU A 135 -6.55 -11.21 2.56
N LEU A 136 -5.62 -10.39 3.06
CA LEU A 136 -4.46 -9.91 2.31
C LEU A 136 -3.63 -11.07 1.79
N GLN A 137 -3.37 -12.11 2.60
CA GLN A 137 -2.64 -13.29 2.14
C GLN A 137 -3.32 -13.98 0.94
N LYS A 138 -4.66 -13.98 0.89
CA LYS A 138 -5.42 -14.55 -0.24
C LYS A 138 -5.51 -13.61 -1.44
N ARG A 139 -5.41 -12.30 -1.19
CA ARG A 139 -5.66 -11.24 -2.18
C ARG A 139 -4.40 -10.46 -2.55
N THR A 140 -3.21 -10.92 -2.15
CA THR A 140 -1.96 -10.19 -2.40
C THR A 140 -1.76 -9.98 -3.90
N CYS A 141 -2.14 -10.98 -4.72
CA CYS A 141 -2.11 -10.91 -6.17
C CYS A 141 -3.04 -9.85 -6.78
N ASP A 142 -4.08 -9.39 -6.07
CA ASP A 142 -4.97 -8.32 -6.56
C ASP A 142 -4.23 -6.97 -6.65
N TYR A 143 -3.07 -6.87 -6.00
CA TYR A 143 -2.21 -5.68 -5.95
C TYR A 143 -0.87 -5.91 -6.66
N HIS A 144 -0.73 -7.02 -7.39
CA HIS A 144 0.46 -7.33 -8.18
C HIS A 144 0.17 -7.19 -9.67
N ASP A 145 1.17 -6.73 -10.40
CA ASP A 145 1.17 -6.76 -11.85
C ASP A 145 1.80 -8.08 -12.32
N HIS A 146 1.01 -8.85 -13.09
CA HIS A 146 1.37 -10.15 -13.65
C HIS A 146 1.60 -10.11 -15.17
N SER A 147 1.69 -8.92 -15.77
CA SER A 147 1.86 -8.74 -17.23
C SER A 147 3.14 -9.38 -17.80
N ASN A 148 4.14 -9.67 -16.96
CA ASN A 148 5.42 -10.26 -17.33
C ASN A 148 5.58 -11.75 -16.91
N VAL A 149 4.49 -12.43 -16.50
CA VAL A 149 4.47 -13.85 -16.11
C VAL A 149 4.03 -14.73 -17.28
#